data_AF-A0A1G6SVZ1-F1
#
_entry.id   AF-A0A1G6SVZ1-F1
#
_cell.length_a   1.000
_cell.length_b   1.000
_cell.length_c   1.000
_cell.angle_alpha   90.00
_cell.angle_beta   90.00
_cell.angle_gamma   90.00
#
_symmetry.space_group_name_H-M   'P 1'
#
loop_
_entity.id
_entity.type
_entity.pdbx_description
1 polymer ?
#
loop_
_entity_poly.entity_id
_entity_poly.type
_entity_poly.pdbx_seq_one_letter_code
_entity_poly.pdbx_strand_id
1 'polypeptide(L)'
;MSKYVLWAVGGAYLINGLVMWFLPLWWYETVPGIQQMGLYHMHFVRDIGIAYGVMGAGLFWASRSSEVGLFACVWPALHALYHVAIFFDRGALLDEVSATNLFLIQLPAWSSVWAAYRVHRLPQHQS
;
A
#
# COMPACT_ATOMS: atom_id res chain seq x y z
N MET A 1 -15.39 11.08 -6.65
CA MET A 1 -14.33 11.18 -5.62
C MET A 1 -13.59 9.86 -5.45
N SER A 2 -14.26 8.72 -5.27
CA SER A 2 -13.61 7.41 -5.04
C SER A 2 -12.59 7.00 -6.11
N LYS A 3 -12.87 7.25 -7.41
CA LYS A 3 -11.89 7.00 -8.49
C LYS A 3 -10.57 7.76 -8.31
N TYR A 4 -10.61 8.99 -7.81
CA TYR A 4 -9.40 9.79 -7.59
C TYR A 4 -8.59 9.26 -6.41
N VAL A 5 -9.26 8.75 -5.37
CA VAL A 5 -8.57 8.07 -4.25
C VAL A 5 -7.86 6.81 -4.75
N LEU A 6 -8.52 5.99 -5.59
CA LEU A 6 -7.90 4.80 -6.18
C LEU A 6 -6.69 5.15 -7.04
N TRP A 7 -6.78 6.19 -7.87
CA TRP A 7 -5.65 6.65 -8.69
C TRP A 7 -4.53 7.25 -7.86
N ALA A 8 -4.84 8.01 -6.80
CA ALA A 8 -3.83 8.58 -5.91
C ALA A 8 -3.07 7.48 -5.14
N VAL A 9 -3.80 6.55 -4.52
CA VAL A 9 -3.19 5.44 -3.79
C VAL A 9 -2.47 4.48 -4.75
N GLY A 10 -3.08 4.14 -5.88
CA GLY A 10 -2.47 3.30 -6.90
C GLY A 10 -1.18 3.92 -7.46
N GLY A 11 -1.17 5.24 -7.69
CA GLY A 11 0.00 5.99 -8.11
C GLY A 11 1.10 5.96 -7.06
N ALA A 12 0.77 6.18 -5.78
CA ALA A 12 1.72 6.10 -4.68
C ALA A 12 2.33 4.70 -4.57
N TYR A 13 1.53 3.63 -4.72
CA TYR A 13 2.02 2.26 -4.71
C TYR A 13 2.94 1.95 -5.89
N LEU A 14 2.59 2.39 -7.10
CA LEU A 14 3.47 2.25 -8.26
C LEU A 14 4.80 2.97 -8.04
N ILE A 15 4.77 4.22 -7.58
CA ILE A 15 5.99 5.00 -7.32
C ILE A 15 6.85 4.31 -6.26
N ASN A 16 6.27 3.88 -5.14
CA ASN A 16 6.98 3.17 -4.09
C ASN A 16 7.62 1.86 -4.61
N GLY A 17 6.88 1.09 -5.41
CA GLY A 17 7.38 -0.12 -6.04
C GLY A 17 8.54 0.13 -7.02
N LEU A 18 8.46 1.21 -7.81
CA LEU A 18 9.56 1.62 -8.70
C LEU A 18 10.80 2.06 -7.90
N VAL A 19 10.62 2.79 -6.80
CA VAL A 19 11.72 3.17 -5.91
C VAL A 19 12.37 1.92 -5.31
N MET A 20 11.60 0.96 -4.81
CA MET A 20 12.13 -0.31 -4.31
C MET A 20 12.85 -1.12 -5.39
N TRP A 21 12.44 -1.02 -6.66
CA TRP A 21 13.07 -1.73 -7.77
C TRP A 21 14.43 -1.13 -8.16
N PHE A 22 14.45 0.18 -8.39
CA PHE A 22 15.60 0.91 -8.93
C PHE A 22 16.57 1.42 -7.85
N LEU A 23 16.06 1.75 -6.65
CA LEU A 23 16.81 2.31 -5.53
C LEU A 23 16.57 1.53 -4.21
N PRO A 24 16.73 0.19 -4.18
CA PRO A 24 16.35 -0.65 -3.04
C PRO A 24 17.12 -0.33 -1.76
N LEU A 25 18.42 -0.03 -1.85
CA LEU A 25 19.24 0.28 -0.67
C LEU A 25 18.83 1.63 -0.07
N TRP A 26 18.68 2.66 -0.90
CA TRP A 26 18.22 3.97 -0.46
C TRP A 26 16.85 3.88 0.20
N TRP A 27 15.92 3.13 -0.37
CA TRP A 27 14.60 2.90 0.23
C TRP A 27 14.71 2.26 1.63
N TYR A 28 15.54 1.21 1.75
CA TYR A 28 15.76 0.52 3.03
C TYR A 28 16.37 1.44 4.11
N GLU A 29 17.28 2.33 3.72
CA GLU A 29 17.97 3.24 4.64
C GLU A 29 17.14 4.47 5.02
N THR A 30 16.18 4.88 4.19
CA THR A 30 15.45 6.14 4.36
C THR A 30 14.03 5.98 4.88
N VAL A 31 13.40 4.81 4.74
CA VAL A 31 12.05 4.59 5.26
C VAL A 31 12.09 4.31 6.76
N PRO A 32 11.46 5.15 7.60
CA PRO A 32 11.50 4.99 9.05
C PRO A 32 11.00 3.62 9.50
N GLY A 33 11.78 2.97 10.36
CA GLY A 33 11.44 1.70 10.99
C GLY A 33 11.83 0.44 10.20
N ILE A 34 12.20 0.55 8.92
CA ILE A 34 12.58 -0.63 8.11
C ILE A 34 13.83 -1.32 8.63
N GLN A 35 14.86 -0.56 9.03
CA GLN A 35 16.09 -1.12 9.59
C GLN A 35 15.87 -1.86 10.92
N GLN A 36 14.76 -1.59 11.63
CA GLN A 36 14.40 -2.30 12.86
C GLN A 36 13.80 -3.69 12.57
N MET A 37 13.41 -3.97 11.32
CA MET A 37 12.75 -5.22 10.91
C MET A 37 13.72 -6.30 10.42
N GLY A 38 15.01 -5.98 10.31
CA GLY A 38 16.05 -6.94 9.91
C GLY A 38 17.08 -6.34 8.97
N LEU A 39 18.07 -7.16 8.59
CA LEU A 39 19.16 -6.77 7.70
C LEU A 39 18.68 -6.54 6.26
N TYR A 40 19.40 -5.69 5.53
CA TYR A 40 19.13 -5.43 4.12
C TYR A 40 19.23 -6.71 3.28
N HIS A 41 18.19 -6.98 2.49
CA HIS A 41 18.20 -8.02 1.48
C HIS A 41 17.54 -7.51 0.19
N MET A 42 18.36 -7.27 -0.84
CA MET A 42 17.94 -6.64 -2.09
C MET A 42 16.77 -7.35 -2.78
N HIS A 43 16.81 -8.68 -2.84
CA HIS A 43 15.74 -9.48 -3.44
C HIS A 43 14.41 -9.28 -2.70
N PHE A 44 14.45 -9.26 -1.36
CA PHE A 44 13.25 -9.08 -0.54
C PHE A 44 12.62 -7.71 -0.74
N VAL A 45 13.43 -6.64 -0.79
CA VAL A 45 12.93 -5.28 -1.08
C VAL A 45 12.25 -5.23 -2.46
N ARG A 46 12.81 -5.91 -3.46
CA ARG A 46 12.23 -5.95 -4.81
C ARG A 46 10.94 -6.77 -4.89
N ASP A 47 10.83 -7.84 -4.12
CA ASP A 47 9.58 -8.61 -4.03
C ASP A 47 8.44 -7.76 -3.45
N ILE A 48 8.73 -6.99 -2.40
CA ILE A 48 7.78 -6.00 -1.85
C ILE A 48 7.42 -4.95 -2.92
N GLY A 49 8.42 -4.49 -3.69
CA GLY A 49 8.21 -3.54 -4.77
C GLY A 49 7.30 -4.07 -5.87
N ILE A 50 7.45 -5.34 -6.26
CA ILE A 50 6.55 -6.02 -7.20
C ILE A 50 5.15 -6.09 -6.63
N ALA A 51 4.98 -6.46 -5.35
CA ALA A 51 3.67 -6.51 -4.71
C ALA A 51 2.96 -5.13 -4.75
N TYR A 52 3.65 -4.06 -4.33
CA TYR A 52 3.14 -2.69 -4.45
C TYR A 52 2.81 -2.33 -5.91
N GLY A 53 3.67 -2.70 -6.86
CA GLY A 53 3.46 -2.45 -8.28
C GLY A 53 2.19 -3.10 -8.83
N VAL A 54 1.99 -4.39 -8.57
CA VAL A 54 0.82 -5.15 -9.03
C VAL A 54 -0.46 -4.62 -8.40
N MET A 55 -0.45 -4.38 -7.08
CA MET A 55 -1.63 -3.82 -6.39
C MET A 55 -1.94 -2.41 -6.88
N GLY A 56 -0.93 -1.56 -7.06
CA GLY A 56 -1.08 -0.21 -7.60
C GLY A 56 -1.71 -0.21 -9.01
N ALA A 57 -1.23 -1.07 -9.89
CA ALA A 57 -1.80 -1.26 -11.23
C ALA A 57 -3.27 -1.73 -11.17
N GLY A 58 -3.59 -2.66 -10.26
CA GLY A 58 -4.95 -3.12 -10.02
C GLY A 58 -5.90 -2.01 -9.54
N LEU A 59 -5.43 -1.09 -8.69
CA LEU A 59 -6.21 0.08 -8.26
C LEU A 59 -6.50 1.05 -9.40
N PHE A 60 -5.58 1.25 -10.35
CA PHE A 60 -5.88 2.01 -11.58
C PHE A 60 -6.92 1.31 -12.45
N TRP A 61 -6.83 -0.02 -12.55
CA TRP A 61 -7.73 -0.84 -13.35
C TRP A 61 -9.14 -0.95 -12.75
N ALA A 62 -9.32 -0.59 -11.47
CA ALA A 62 -10.59 -0.62 -10.75
C ALA A 62 -11.73 0.16 -11.45
N SER A 63 -11.39 1.16 -12.27
CA SER A 63 -12.37 1.92 -13.07
C SER A 63 -12.97 1.12 -14.24
N ARG A 64 -12.27 0.07 -14.69
CA ARG A 64 -12.71 -0.85 -15.77
C ARG A 64 -13.29 -2.15 -15.22
N SER A 65 -12.77 -2.63 -14.10
CA SER A 65 -13.32 -3.78 -13.37
C SER A 65 -13.18 -3.53 -11.89
N SER A 66 -14.31 -3.32 -11.23
CA SER A 66 -14.35 -3.07 -9.80
C SER A 66 -13.89 -4.28 -8.96
N GLU A 67 -14.05 -5.48 -9.51
CA GLU A 67 -13.60 -6.76 -8.94
C GLU A 67 -12.08 -6.81 -8.84
N VAL A 68 -11.38 -6.36 -9.90
CA VAL A 68 -9.92 -6.22 -9.89
C VAL A 68 -9.49 -5.20 -8.83
N GLY A 69 -10.23 -4.09 -8.70
CA GLY A 69 -9.97 -3.08 -7.67
C GLY A 69 -10.11 -3.63 -6.25
N LEU A 70 -11.14 -4.44 -5.98
CA LEU A 70 -11.33 -5.10 -4.70
C LEU A 70 -10.22 -6.12 -4.41
N PHE A 71 -9.85 -6.93 -5.40
CA PHE A 71 -8.75 -7.89 -5.26
C PHE A 71 -7.41 -7.18 -4.99
N ALA A 72 -7.15 -6.07 -5.68
CA ALA A 72 -5.94 -5.26 -5.49
C ALA A 72 -5.83 -4.64 -4.09
N CYS A 73 -6.93 -4.56 -3.34
CA CYS A 73 -6.91 -4.09 -1.94
C CYS A 73 -6.54 -5.18 -0.94
N VAL A 74 -6.52 -6.47 -1.32
CA VAL A 74 -6.32 -7.58 -0.38
C VAL A 74 -4.94 -7.53 0.26
N TRP A 75 -3.88 -7.49 -0.55
CA TRP A 75 -2.51 -7.45 -0.02
C TRP A 75 -2.24 -6.21 0.85
N PRO A 76 -2.55 -4.96 0.43
CA PRO A 76 -2.29 -3.79 1.27
C PRO A 76 -3.13 -3.80 2.56
N ALA A 77 -4.35 -4.35 2.54
CA ALA A 77 -5.15 -4.49 3.77
C ALA A 77 -4.55 -5.52 4.73
N LEU A 78 -4.12 -6.69 4.25
CA LEU A 78 -3.45 -7.70 5.08
C LEU A 78 -2.11 -7.18 5.62
N HIS A 79 -1.36 -6.47 4.79
CA HIS A 79 -0.12 -5.81 5.18
C HIS A 79 -0.38 -4.76 6.27
N ALA A 80 -1.37 -3.90 6.09
CA ALA A 80 -1.79 -2.91 7.09
C ALA A 80 -2.20 -3.56 8.43
N LEU A 81 -2.92 -4.69 8.40
CA LEU A 81 -3.22 -5.46 9.61
C LEU A 81 -1.96 -6.00 10.29
N TYR A 82 -0.98 -6.50 9.54
CA TYR A 82 0.29 -6.94 10.11
C TYR A 82 1.06 -5.79 10.78
N HIS A 83 0.99 -4.59 10.22
CA HIS A 83 1.57 -3.40 10.85
C HIS A 83 0.88 -2.98 12.15
N VAL A 84 -0.39 -3.37 12.38
CA VAL A 84 -1.02 -3.23 13.71
C VAL A 84 -0.35 -4.14 14.73
N ALA A 85 -0.03 -5.39 14.36
CA ALA A 85 0.71 -6.29 15.25
C ALA A 85 2.10 -5.73 15.58
N ILE A 86 2.83 -5.24 14.57
CA ILE A 86 4.15 -4.58 14.77
C ILE A 86 4.05 -3.39 15.73
N PHE A 87 2.98 -2.59 15.66
CA PHE A 87 2.78 -1.48 16.59
C PHE A 87 2.70 -1.95 18.04
N PHE A 88 1.99 -3.04 18.32
CA PHE A 88 1.90 -3.60 19.66
C PHE A 88 3.19 -4.31 20.09
N ASP A 89 3.85 -5.04 19.20
CA ASP A 89 5.14 -5.70 19.47
C ASP A 89 6.25 -4.70 19.82
N ARG A 90 6.17 -3.49 19.26
CA ARG A 90 7.04 -2.36 19.60
C ARG A 90 6.67 -1.67 20.92
N GLY A 91 5.61 -2.08 21.60
CA GLY A 91 5.15 -1.48 22.86
C GLY A 91 4.21 -0.29 22.70
N ALA A 92 3.47 -0.20 21.58
CA ALA A 92 2.49 0.86 21.30
C ALA A 92 3.06 2.30 21.37
N LEU A 93 4.32 2.47 20.93
CA LEU A 93 5.04 3.74 20.98
C LEU A 93 4.41 4.79 20.05
N LEU A 94 4.33 6.03 20.51
CA LEU A 94 3.93 7.18 19.68
C LEU A 94 5.17 7.89 19.14
N ASP A 95 5.75 7.34 18.09
CA ASP A 95 6.99 7.81 17.47
C ASP A 95 6.87 7.98 15.94
N GLU A 96 7.97 8.38 15.30
CA GLU A 96 8.06 8.58 13.85
C GLU A 96 7.71 7.30 13.07
N VAL A 97 8.10 6.13 13.58
CA VAL A 97 7.77 4.84 12.95
C VAL A 97 6.26 4.60 13.01
N SER A 98 5.62 4.84 14.14
CA SER A 98 4.16 4.71 14.28
C SER A 98 3.40 5.73 13.42
N ALA A 99 3.91 6.96 13.28
CA ALA A 99 3.36 7.95 12.35
C ALA A 99 3.52 7.50 10.89
N THR A 100 4.69 6.99 10.52
CA THR A 100 4.96 6.41 9.19
C THR A 100 4.00 5.27 8.88
N ASN A 101 3.78 4.36 9.85
CA ASN A 101 2.82 3.27 9.72
C ASN A 101 1.38 3.79 9.52
N LEU A 102 0.96 4.77 10.32
CA LEU A 102 -0.39 5.33 10.20
C LEU A 102 -0.63 5.99 8.83
N PHE A 103 0.28 6.87 8.40
CA PHE A 103 0.06 7.68 7.21
C PHE A 103 0.43 6.97 5.91
N LEU A 104 1.46 6.13 5.91
CA LEU A 104 1.99 5.51 4.69
C LEU A 104 1.60 4.05 4.51
N ILE A 105 1.08 3.39 5.56
CA ILE A 105 0.59 2.01 5.47
C ILE A 105 -0.93 1.95 5.70
N GLN A 106 -1.40 2.40 6.87
CA GLN A 106 -2.82 2.25 7.25
C GLN A 106 -3.75 3.12 6.38
N LEU A 107 -3.50 4.43 6.33
CA LEU A 107 -4.35 5.36 5.59
C LEU A 107 -4.53 4.98 4.11
N PRO A 108 -3.46 4.70 3.32
CA PRO A 108 -3.65 4.32 1.91
C PRO A 108 -4.39 2.99 1.76
N ALA A 109 -4.09 1.98 2.59
CA ALA A 109 -4.76 0.68 2.51
C ALA A 109 -6.27 0.77 2.79
N TRP A 110 -6.66 1.42 3.87
CA TRP A 110 -8.08 1.51 4.24
C TRP A 110 -8.86 2.47 3.33
N SER A 111 -8.22 3.54 2.86
CA SER A 111 -8.84 4.44 1.88
C SER A 111 -9.02 3.78 0.51
N SER A 112 -8.10 2.91 0.07
CA SER A 112 -8.29 2.13 -1.17
C SER A 112 -9.42 1.11 -1.04
N VAL A 113 -9.52 0.39 0.09
CA VAL A 113 -10.65 -0.52 0.37
C VAL A 113 -11.97 0.22 0.31
N TRP A 114 -12.08 1.35 1.03
CA TRP A 114 -13.29 2.18 1.02
C TRP A 114 -13.63 2.65 -0.40
N ALA A 115 -12.65 3.14 -1.15
CA ALA A 115 -12.87 3.67 -2.49
C ALA A 115 -13.25 2.57 -3.49
N ALA A 116 -12.60 1.40 -3.43
CA ALA A 116 -12.87 0.26 -4.29
C ALA A 116 -14.28 -0.29 -4.05
N TYR A 117 -14.66 -0.42 -2.77
CA TYR A 117 -16.01 -0.82 -2.38
C TYR A 117 -17.08 0.15 -2.88
N ARG A 118 -16.83 1.46 -2.79
CA ARG A 118 -17.73 2.49 -3.30
C ARG A 118 -17.90 2.41 -4.82
N VAL A 119 -16.81 2.16 -5.56
CA VAL A 119 -16.86 1.99 -7.02
C VAL A 119 -17.61 0.72 -7.40
N HIS A 120 -17.38 -0.39 -6.70
CA HIS A 120 -18.05 -1.67 -6.95
C HIS A 120 -19.58 -1.60 -6.76
N ARG A 121 -20.05 -0.79 -5.80
CA ARG A 121 -21.50 -0.62 -5.55
C ARG A 121 -22.22 0.30 -6.54
N LEU A 122 -21.51 1.04 -7.39
CA LEU A 122 -22.16 1.93 -8.36
C LEU A 122 -22.62 1.12 -9.59
N PRO A 123 -23.83 1.37 -10.13
CA PRO A 123 -24.28 0.71 -11.36
C PRO A 123 -23.32 1.00 -12.51
N GLN A 124 -22.81 -0.04 -13.18
CA GLN A 124 -21.83 0.11 -14.27
C GLN A 124 -22.41 0.68 -15.59
N HIS A 125 -23.67 1.13 -15.59
CA HIS A 125 -24.41 1.59 -16.77
C HIS A 125 -24.50 3.13 -16.93
N GLN A 126 -23.67 3.92 -16.25
CA GLN A 126 -23.72 5.40 -16.32
C GLN A 126 -22.37 6.07 -16.64
N SER A 127 -21.63 5.57 -17.62
CA SER A 127 -20.48 6.27 -18.20
C SER A 127 -20.63 6.48 -19.69
#